data_AF-A0A8T6WSW0-F1
#
_entry.id   AF-A0A8T6WSW0-F1
#
_cell.length_a   1.000
_cell.length_b   1.000
_cell.length_c   1.000
_cell.angle_alpha   90.00
_cell.angle_beta   90.00
_cell.angle_gamma   90.00
#
_symmetry.space_group_name_H-M   'P 1'
#
loop_
_entity.id
_entity.type
_entity.pdbx_description
1 polymer ?
#
loop_
_entity_poly.entity_id
_entity_poly.type
_entity_poly.pdbx_seq_one_letter_code
_entity_poly.pdbx_strand_id
1 'polypeptide(L)'
;MPLSEEESSKKSELAQLKTEIIERLSTLITTAFGLVAALAWNEAIKAIFAEVFGSPTELVPMLIYAITVTIIAVVATIWIGRTAKKLK
;
A
#
# COMPACT_ATOMS: atom_id res chain seq x y z
N MET A 1 32.77 35.14 -18.98
CA MET A 1 31.33 34.91 -19.23
C MET A 1 30.80 33.99 -18.12
N PRO A 2 30.28 34.55 -17.01
CA PRO A 2 29.88 33.79 -15.80
C PRO A 2 28.37 33.44 -15.71
N LEU A 3 27.54 33.95 -16.64
CA LEU A 3 26.07 33.86 -16.53
C LEU A 3 25.48 32.47 -16.91
N SER A 4 26.20 31.65 -17.68
CA SER A 4 25.72 30.33 -18.14
C SER A 4 25.85 29.22 -17.07
N GLU A 5 26.84 29.33 -16.18
CA GLU A 5 27.07 28.36 -15.12
C GLU A 5 26.04 28.50 -13.98
N GLU A 6 25.68 29.74 -13.63
CA GLU A 6 24.68 30.03 -12.60
C GLU A 6 23.27 29.57 -13.01
N GLU A 7 22.90 29.75 -14.29
CA GLU A 7 21.60 29.34 -14.83
C GLU A 7 21.48 27.81 -14.91
N SER A 8 22.57 27.13 -15.29
CA SER A 8 22.67 25.66 -15.29
C SER A 8 22.51 25.08 -13.89
N SER A 9 23.19 25.66 -12.89
CA SER A 9 23.10 25.24 -11.48
C SER A 9 21.67 25.37 -10.94
N LYS A 10 21.02 26.52 -11.14
CA LYS A 10 19.62 26.74 -10.69
C LYS A 10 18.65 25.76 -11.34
N LYS A 11 18.83 25.46 -12.62
CA LYS A 11 17.98 24.49 -13.34
C LYS A 11 18.15 23.07 -12.83
N SER A 12 19.39 22.67 -12.50
CA SER A 12 19.70 21.37 -11.88
C SER A 12 19.10 21.26 -10.48
N GLU A 13 19.27 22.28 -9.64
CA GLU A 13 18.73 22.32 -8.28
C GLU A 13 17.20 22.30 -8.28
N LEU A 14 16.55 23.06 -9.17
CA LEU A 14 15.10 23.02 -9.35
C LEU A 14 14.61 21.64 -9.81
N ALA A 15 15.36 20.97 -10.69
CA ALA A 15 15.02 19.63 -11.14
C ALA A 15 15.12 18.61 -10.01
N GLN A 16 16.18 18.69 -9.19
CA GLN A 16 16.35 17.84 -8.01
C GLN A 16 15.24 18.05 -6.98
N LEU A 17 14.90 19.31 -6.69
CA LEU A 17 13.81 19.65 -5.78
C LEU A 17 12.45 19.13 -6.27
N LYS A 18 12.16 19.24 -7.58
CA LYS A 18 10.95 18.67 -8.17
C LYS A 18 10.91 17.15 -8.02
N THR A 19 12.01 16.46 -8.28
CA THR A 19 12.09 14.99 -8.11
C THR A 19 11.84 14.61 -6.66
N GLU A 20 12.48 15.27 -5.69
CA GLU A 20 12.27 14.98 -4.28
C GLU A 20 10.81 15.20 -3.86
N ILE A 21 10.17 16.31 -4.30
CA ILE A 21 8.76 16.57 -4.02
C ILE A 21 7.88 15.44 -4.57
N ILE A 22 8.12 15.00 -5.81
CA ILE A 22 7.34 13.91 -6.42
C ILE A 22 7.53 12.61 -5.63
N GLU A 23 8.76 12.25 -5.24
CA GLU A 23 9.02 11.04 -4.45
C GLU A 23 8.31 11.06 -3.09
N ARG A 24 8.33 12.21 -2.40
CA ARG A 24 7.63 12.38 -1.11
C ARG A 24 6.12 12.29 -1.30
N LEU A 25 5.57 12.96 -2.31
CA LEU A 25 4.15 12.90 -2.63
C LEU A 25 3.72 11.49 -3.01
N SER A 26 4.47 10.78 -3.86
CA SER A 26 4.20 9.39 -4.21
C SER A 26 4.19 8.49 -2.96
N THR A 27 5.11 8.71 -2.02
CA THR A 27 5.14 7.97 -0.75
C THR A 27 3.90 8.24 0.10
N LEU A 28 3.53 9.52 0.27
CA LEU A 28 2.36 9.93 1.05
C LEU A 28 1.07 9.38 0.44
N ILE A 29 0.90 9.52 -0.87
CA ILE A 29 -0.27 9.04 -1.62
C ILE A 29 -0.36 7.51 -1.52
N THR A 30 0.74 6.80 -1.79
CA THR A 30 0.77 5.33 -1.72
C THR A 30 0.44 4.84 -0.32
N THR A 31 0.94 5.52 0.73
CA THR A 31 0.65 5.16 2.12
C THR A 31 -0.82 5.42 2.47
N ALA A 32 -1.36 6.57 2.09
CA ALA A 32 -2.76 6.92 2.33
C ALA A 32 -3.71 5.94 1.62
N PHE A 33 -3.45 5.64 0.34
CA PHE A 33 -4.24 4.65 -0.40
C PHE A 33 -4.03 3.22 0.13
N GLY A 34 -2.85 2.86 0.61
CA GLY A 34 -2.60 1.60 1.29
C GLY A 34 -3.48 1.43 2.54
N LEU A 35 -3.62 2.49 3.34
CA LEU A 35 -4.53 2.50 4.49
C LEU A 35 -5.99 2.36 4.08
N VAL A 36 -6.44 3.15 3.08
CA VAL A 36 -7.81 3.08 2.57
C VAL A 36 -8.11 1.67 2.01
N ALA A 37 -7.17 1.08 1.27
CA ALA A 37 -7.30 -0.27 0.75
C ALA A 37 -7.41 -1.30 1.89
N ALA A 38 -6.58 -1.20 2.94
CA ALA A 38 -6.66 -2.10 4.10
C ALA A 38 -8.05 -2.04 4.78
N LEU A 39 -8.60 -0.84 4.95
CA LEU A 39 -9.93 -0.65 5.52
C LEU A 39 -11.04 -1.18 4.60
N ALA A 40 -10.96 -0.90 3.31
CA ALA A 40 -11.96 -1.36 2.34
C ALA A 40 -12.00 -2.88 2.21
N TRP A 41 -10.83 -3.55 2.21
CA TRP A 41 -10.76 -5.01 2.15
C TRP A 41 -11.30 -5.66 3.42
N ASN A 42 -11.05 -5.09 4.61
CA ASN A 42 -11.65 -5.55 5.86
C ASN A 42 -13.18 -5.53 5.79
N GLU A 43 -13.78 -4.42 5.36
CA GLU A 43 -15.24 -4.31 5.23
C GLU A 43 -15.80 -5.21 4.13
N ALA A 44 -15.12 -5.33 2.98
CA ALA A 44 -15.55 -6.21 1.89
C ALA A 44 -15.58 -7.68 2.31
N ILE A 45 -14.55 -8.17 3.01
CA ILE A 45 -14.53 -9.54 3.50
C ILE A 45 -15.67 -9.76 4.50
N LYS A 46 -15.90 -8.84 5.45
CA LYS A 46 -17.03 -8.95 6.39
C LYS A 46 -18.39 -9.01 5.68
N ALA A 47 -18.60 -8.18 4.66
CA ALA A 47 -19.85 -8.17 3.90
C ALA A 47 -20.07 -9.49 3.14
N ILE A 48 -19.03 -10.02 2.47
CA ILE A 48 -19.09 -11.33 1.81
C ILE A 48 -19.43 -12.42 2.83
N PHE A 49 -18.82 -12.37 4.01
CA PHE A 49 -19.09 -13.33 5.08
C PHE A 49 -20.53 -13.24 5.59
N ALA A 50 -21.07 -12.04 5.72
CA ALA A 50 -22.45 -11.83 6.13
C ALA A 50 -23.45 -12.45 5.15
N GLU A 51 -23.20 -12.27 3.84
CA GLU A 51 -24.04 -12.84 2.78
C GLU A 51 -23.95 -14.38 2.72
N VAL A 52 -22.76 -14.95 2.93
CA VAL A 52 -22.54 -16.40 2.77
C VAL A 52 -22.88 -17.20 4.03
N PHE A 53 -22.58 -16.67 5.22
CA PHE A 53 -22.65 -17.40 6.49
C PHE A 53 -23.72 -16.87 7.45
N GLY A 54 -24.46 -15.82 7.09
CA GLY A 54 -25.45 -15.19 7.96
C GLY A 54 -24.82 -14.15 8.90
N SER A 55 -25.42 -13.90 10.07
CA SER A 55 -25.04 -12.75 10.89
C SER A 55 -23.55 -12.77 11.28
N PRO A 56 -22.77 -11.74 10.93
CA PRO A 56 -21.35 -11.65 11.28
C PRO A 56 -21.11 -11.45 12.79
N THR A 57 -22.17 -11.33 13.60
CA THR A 57 -22.10 -11.20 15.05
C THR A 57 -22.03 -12.55 15.77
N GLU A 58 -22.20 -13.67 15.07
CA GLU A 58 -22.10 -15.00 15.66
C GLU A 58 -20.65 -15.51 15.71
N LEU A 59 -20.32 -16.24 16.78
CA LEU A 59 -18.96 -16.70 17.06
C LEU A 59 -18.37 -17.53 15.91
N VAL A 60 -19.18 -18.39 15.29
CA VAL A 60 -18.74 -19.28 14.21
C VAL A 60 -18.34 -18.49 12.95
N PRO A 61 -19.19 -17.60 12.39
CA PRO A 61 -18.78 -16.67 11.32
C PRO A 61 -17.52 -15.85 11.64
N MET A 62 -17.39 -15.33 12.86
CA MET A 62 -16.20 -14.56 13.27
C MET A 62 -14.92 -15.41 13.28
N LEU A 63 -15.00 -16.66 13.71
CA LEU A 63 -13.86 -17.60 13.69
C LEU A 63 -13.45 -17.94 12.26
N ILE A 64 -14.41 -18.23 11.37
CA ILE A 64 -14.11 -18.52 9.96
C ILE A 64 -13.50 -17.27 9.27
N TYR A 65 -14.01 -16.08 9.57
CA TYR A 65 -13.45 -14.81 9.12
C TYR A 65 -11.98 -14.66 9.53
N ALA A 66 -11.68 -14.81 10.82
CA ALA A 66 -10.34 -14.63 11.37
C ALA A 66 -9.33 -15.62 10.75
N ILE A 67 -9.71 -16.89 10.61
CA ILE A 67 -8.86 -17.92 10.01
C ILE A 67 -8.59 -17.61 8.54
N THR A 68 -9.64 -17.23 7.79
CA THR A 68 -9.53 -16.92 6.35
C THR A 68 -8.59 -15.74 6.10
N VAL A 69 -8.77 -14.64 6.84
CA VAL A 69 -7.90 -13.46 6.74
C VAL A 69 -6.46 -13.81 7.10
N THR A 70 -6.24 -14.65 8.12
CA THR A 70 -4.89 -15.08 8.53
C THR A 70 -4.19 -15.89 7.44
N ILE A 71 -4.91 -16.84 6.81
CA ILE A 71 -4.36 -17.63 5.71
C ILE A 71 -3.96 -16.73 4.54
N ILE A 72 -4.85 -15.81 4.14
CA ILE A 72 -4.58 -14.86 3.05
C ILE A 72 -3.35 -13.99 3.38
N ALA A 73 -3.27 -13.47 4.61
CA ALA A 73 -2.15 -12.65 5.06
C ALA A 73 -0.82 -13.42 4.98
N VAL A 74 -0.78 -14.66 5.50
CA VAL A 74 0.43 -15.50 5.46
C VAL A 74 0.86 -15.79 4.02
N VAL A 75 -0.07 -16.16 3.14
CA VAL A 75 0.22 -16.41 1.72
C VAL A 75 0.77 -15.15 1.04
N ALA A 76 0.13 -14.00 1.26
CA ALA A 76 0.58 -12.72 0.71
C ALA A 76 1.97 -12.35 1.23
N THR A 77 2.23 -12.48 2.53
CA THR A 77 3.54 -12.19 3.14
C THR A 77 4.63 -13.10 2.56
N ILE A 78 4.38 -14.41 2.42
CA ILE A 78 5.33 -15.34 1.81
C ILE A 78 5.59 -14.97 0.34
N TRP A 79 4.55 -14.61 -0.41
CA TRP A 79 4.68 -14.25 -1.82
C TRP A 79 5.49 -12.96 -2.02
N ILE A 80 5.18 -11.90 -1.26
CA ILE A 80 5.96 -10.64 -1.26
C ILE A 80 7.41 -10.92 -0.86
N GLY A 81 7.64 -11.71 0.19
CA GLY A 81 8.99 -12.06 0.64
C GLY A 81 9.80 -12.83 -0.40
N ARG A 82 9.15 -13.71 -1.19
CA ARG A 82 9.80 -14.42 -2.30
C ARG A 82 10.12 -13.49 -3.47
N THR A 83 9.22 -12.58 -3.83
CA THR A 83 9.44 -11.63 -4.93
C THR A 83 10.54 -10.63 -4.58
N ALA A 84 10.58 -10.13 -3.34
CA ALA A 84 11.64 -9.24 -2.87
C ALA A 84 13.04 -9.89 -2.94
N LYS A 85 13.15 -11.20 -2.67
CA LYS A 85 14.40 -11.95 -2.82
C LYS A 85 14.83 -12.18 -4.27
N LYS A 86 13.92 -12.08 -5.24
CA LYS A 86 14.24 -12.21 -6.67
C LYS A 86 14.65 -10.89 -7.32
N LEU A 87 14.27 -9.77 -6.72
CA LEU A 87 14.57 -8.41 -7.21
C LEU A 87 15.85 -7.83 -6.61
N LYS A 88 16.35 -8.41 -5.52
CA LYS A 88 17.72 -8.22 -5.02
C LYS A 88 18.65 -9.25 -5.67
#